data_AF-A0A2V4A8A0-F1
#
_entry.id   AF-A0A2V4A8A0-F1
#
_cell.length_a   1.000
_cell.length_b   1.000
_cell.length_c   1.000
_cell.angle_alpha   90.00
_cell.angle_beta   90.00
_cell.angle_gamma   90.00
#
_symmetry.space_group_name_H-M   'P 1'
#
loop_
_entity.id
_entity.type
_entity.pdbx_description
1 polymer ?
#
loop_
_entity_poly.entity_id
_entity_poly.type
_entity_poly.pdbx_seq_one_letter_code
_entity_poly.pdbx_strand_id
1 'polypeptide(L)' 'MKQKLNQHILDEMHKDLGNWYGPFYCNRKDPRGIVPKYDPMLGYTFNFASKYSLLAAVFIVLLIIAYKFFL' A
#
# COMPACT_ATOMS: atom_id res chain seq x y z
N MET A 1 -20.99 6.32 14.05
CA MET A 1 -21.30 4.94 13.58
C MET A 1 -20.73 4.66 12.18
N LYS A 2 -21.10 5.43 11.13
CA LYS A 2 -20.58 5.24 9.76
C LYS A 2 -19.05 5.20 9.64
N GLN A 3 -18.33 6.09 10.34
CA GLN A 3 -16.86 6.12 10.32
C GLN A 3 -16.23 4.84 10.89
N LYS A 4 -16.79 4.27 11.97
CA LYS A 4 -16.32 3.00 12.54
C LYS A 4 -16.58 1.83 11.59
N LEU A 5 -17.73 1.81 10.91
CA LEU A 5 -18.04 0.81 9.89
C LEU A 5 -17.07 0.90 8.70
N ASN A 6 -16.78 2.12 8.23
CA ASN A 6 -15.80 2.32 7.17
C ASN A 6 -14.40 1.86 7.58
N GLN A 7 -14.00 2.13 8.84
CA GLN A 7 -12.71 1.67 9.35
C GLN A 7 -12.63 0.14 9.40
N HIS A 8 -13.67 -0.53 9.88
CA HIS A 8 -13.74 -1.99 9.90
C HIS A 8 -13.57 -2.59 8.50
N ILE A 9 -14.27 -2.04 7.50
CA ILE A 9 -14.14 -2.48 6.10
C ILE A 9 -12.69 -2.34 5.62
N LEU A 10 -12.04 -1.22 5.91
CA LEU A 10 -10.64 -1.00 5.55
C LEU A 10 -9.70 -1.99 6.30
N ASP A 11 -9.99 -2.29 7.55
CA ASP A 11 -9.20 -3.22 8.37
C ASP A 11 -9.38 -4.68 7.92
N GLU A 12 -10.49 -5.02 7.29
CA GLU A 12 -10.69 -6.34 6.67
C GLU A 12 -9.99 -6.46 5.32
N MET A 13 -9.99 -5.39 4.50
CA MET A 13 -9.41 -5.42 3.15
C MET A 13 -7.93 -5.84 3.11
N HIS A 14 -7.10 -5.37 4.06
CA HIS A 14 -5.67 -5.73 4.09
C HIS A 14 -5.40 -7.14 4.64
N LYS A 15 -6.39 -7.76 5.30
CA LYS A 15 -6.32 -9.14 5.81
C LYS A 15 -6.79 -10.17 4.77
N ASP A 16 -7.56 -9.73 3.77
CA ASP A 16 -8.00 -10.58 2.67
C ASP A 16 -6.83 -10.89 1.71
N LEU A 17 -6.38 -12.14 1.73
CA LEU A 17 -5.30 -12.65 0.88
C LEU A 17 -5.58 -12.52 -0.62
N GLY A 18 -6.85 -12.41 -1.05
CA GLY A 18 -7.20 -12.16 -2.45
C GLY A 18 -6.73 -10.80 -2.97
N ASN A 19 -6.42 -9.85 -2.08
CA ASN A 19 -5.85 -8.56 -2.42
C ASN A 19 -4.31 -8.56 -2.47
N TRP A 20 -3.66 -9.71 -2.26
CA TRP A 20 -2.21 -9.85 -2.20
C TRP A 20 -1.66 -10.68 -3.36
N TYR A 21 -0.57 -10.20 -3.96
CA TYR A 21 0.22 -10.90 -4.96
C TYR A 21 1.64 -11.08 -4.40
N GLY A 22 1.82 -12.11 -3.55
CA GLY A 22 3.01 -12.23 -2.73
C GLY A 22 3.11 -11.07 -1.71
N PRO A 23 4.24 -10.33 -1.63
CA PRO A 23 4.38 -9.23 -0.67
C PRO A 23 3.68 -7.93 -1.10
N PHE A 24 3.08 -7.90 -2.30
CA PHE A 24 2.49 -6.71 -2.91
C PHE A 24 0.97 -6.69 -2.71
N TYR A 25 0.48 -5.60 -2.12
CA TYR A 25 -0.95 -5.36 -1.96
C TYR A 25 -1.51 -4.60 -3.18
N CYS A 26 -2.57 -5.13 -3.78
CA CYS A 26 -3.21 -4.59 -4.98
C CYS A 26 -4.73 -4.63 -4.83
N ASN A 27 -5.34 -3.56 -4.31
CA ASN A 27 -6.79 -3.46 -4.18
C ASN A 27 -7.33 -2.11 -4.70
N ARG A 28 -8.07 -2.14 -5.82
CA ARG A 28 -8.70 -0.93 -6.39
C ARG A 28 -9.87 -0.41 -5.55
N LYS A 29 -10.44 -1.23 -4.68
CA LYS A 29 -11.56 -0.86 -3.78
C LYS A 29 -11.08 -0.18 -2.50
N ASP A 30 -9.79 -0.31 -2.18
CA ASP A 30 -9.19 0.35 -1.03
C ASP A 30 -8.70 1.75 -1.44
N PRO A 31 -9.30 2.83 -0.93
CA PRO A 31 -8.91 4.19 -1.28
C PRO A 31 -7.56 4.60 -0.65
N ARG A 32 -7.03 3.81 0.29
CA ARG A 32 -5.77 4.14 0.97
C ARG A 32 -4.59 3.92 0.02
N GLY A 33 -3.66 4.87 0.03
CA GLY A 33 -2.43 4.76 -0.72
C GLY A 33 -1.37 3.89 -0.04
N ILE A 34 -1.35 3.91 1.29
CA ILE A 34 -0.46 3.12 2.15
C ILE A 34 -1.36 2.31 3.07
N VAL A 35 -1.08 1.02 3.18
CA VAL A 35 -1.87 0.08 3.97
C VAL A 35 -0.97 -0.71 4.91
N PRO A 36 -1.46 -1.13 6.09
CA PRO A 36 -0.74 -2.12 6.88
C PRO A 36 -0.60 -3.42 6.10
N LYS A 37 0.47 -4.17 6.34
CA LYS A 37 0.60 -5.53 5.83
C LYS A 37 -0.45 -6.46 6.44
N TYR A 38 -0.62 -7.65 5.85
CA TYR A 38 -1.57 -8.66 6.36
C TYR A 38 -1.32 -8.93 7.86
N ASP A 39 -0.05 -8.98 8.25
CA ASP A 39 0.42 -8.86 9.63
C ASP A 39 0.91 -7.42 9.87
N PRO A 40 0.20 -6.62 10.69
CA PRO A 40 0.59 -5.25 11.01
C PRO A 40 1.98 -5.12 11.63
N MET A 41 2.52 -6.17 12.26
CA MET A 41 3.88 -6.17 12.81
C MET A 41 4.96 -6.05 11.73
N LEU A 42 4.64 -6.46 10.49
CA LEU A 42 5.54 -6.32 9.34
C LEU A 42 5.53 -4.89 8.75
N GLY A 43 4.75 -3.98 9.34
CA GLY A 43 4.69 -2.57 8.95
C GLY A 43 3.73 -2.30 7.80
N TYR A 44 4.06 -1.28 7.01
CA TYR A 44 3.20 -0.74 5.96
C TYR A 44 3.74 -1.02 4.56
N THR A 45 2.85 -0.97 3.57
CA THR A 45 3.20 -1.09 2.16
C THR A 45 2.34 -0.18 1.30
N PHE A 46 2.75 0.04 0.05
CA PHE A 46 1.94 0.75 -0.92
C PHE A 46 0.80 -0.13 -1.43
N ASN A 47 -0.36 0.48 -1.66
CA ASN A 47 -1.39 -0.13 -2.50
C ASN A 47 -1.04 0.10 -3.96
N PHE A 48 -0.47 -0.90 -4.63
CA PHE A 48 -0.01 -0.82 -6.01
C PHE A 48 -1.16 -0.70 -7.03
N ALA A 49 -2.41 -0.88 -6.61
CA ALA A 49 -3.58 -0.59 -7.44
C ALA A 49 -3.94 0.90 -7.46
N SER A 50 -3.41 1.72 -6.54
CA SER A 50 -3.59 3.17 -6.52
C SER A 50 -2.59 3.85 -7.44
N LYS A 51 -3.08 4.69 -8.36
CA LYS A 51 -2.24 5.44 -9.32
C LYS A 51 -1.21 6.32 -8.60
N TYR A 52 -1.63 7.00 -7.52
CA TYR A 52 -0.75 7.89 -6.77
C TYR A 52 0.31 7.13 -5.99
N SER A 53 -0.05 6.00 -5.38
CA SER A 53 0.91 5.15 -4.66
C SER A 53 1.94 4.53 -5.58
N LEU A 54 1.51 4.07 -6.77
CA LEU A 54 2.42 3.55 -7.78
C LEU A 54 3.41 4.63 -8.25
N LEU A 55 2.93 5.83 -8.54
CA LEU A 55 3.79 6.96 -8.91
C LEU A 55 4.77 7.31 -7.78
N ALA A 56 4.32 7.33 -6.52
CA ALA A 56 5.19 7.58 -5.38
C ALA A 56 6.27 6.50 -5.22
N ALA A 57 5.90 5.22 -5.37
CA ALA A 57 6.85 4.11 -5.29
C ALA A 57 7.92 4.20 -6.40
N VAL A 58 7.51 4.47 -7.64
CA VAL A 58 8.43 4.67 -8.77
C VAL A 58 9.34 5.88 -8.52
N PHE A 59 8.79 6.99 -8.03
CA PHE A 59 9.57 8.17 -7.70
C PHE A 59 10.64 7.90 -6.64
N ILE A 60 10.30 7.15 -5.57
CA ILE A 60 11.27 6.75 -4.53
C ILE A 60 12.39 5.90 -5.15
N VAL A 61 12.07 4.94 -6.02
CA VAL A 61 13.08 4.11 -6.71
C VAL A 61 14.01 4.97 -7.56
N LEU A 62 13.47 5.93 -8.32
CA LEU A 62 14.27 6.85 -9.12
C LEU A 62 15.18 7.74 -8.26
N LEU A 63 14.71 8.21 -7.10
CA LEU A 63 15.53 8.97 -6.15
C LEU A 63 16.69 8.13 -5.60
N ILE A 64 16.46 6.86 -5.26
CA ILE A 64 17.52 5.95 -4.78
C ILE A 64 18.57 5.73 -5.88
N ILE A 65 18.13 5.55 -7.12
CA ILE A 65 19.03 5.40 -8.27
C ILE A 65 19.83 6.69 -8.49
N ALA A 66 19.16 7.84 -8.56
CA ALA A 66 19.80 9.13 -8.73
C ALA A 66 20.82 9.39 -7.60
N TYR A 67 20.45 9.13 -6.35
CA TYR A 67 21.35 9.26 -5.21
C TYR A 67 22.65 8.48 -5.40
N LYS A 68 22.59 7.23 -5.90
CA LYS A 68 23.80 6.42 -6.18
C LYS A 68 24.69 6.95 -7.32
N PHE A 69 24.14 7.74 -8.24
CA PHE A 69 24.90 8.30 -9.36
C PHE A 69 25.50 9.68 -9.04
N PHE A 70 24.87 10.44 -8.13
CA PHE A 70 25.24 11.83 -7.86
C PHE A 70 25.92 12.05 -6.50
N LEU A 71 25.92 11.06 -5.60
CA LEU A 71 26.59 11.08 -4.29
C LEU A 71 27.44 9.82 -4.09
#